data_AF-A0A6B3NT39-F1
#
_entry.id   AF-A0A6B3NT39-F1
#
_cell.length_a   1.000
_cell.length_b   1.000
_cell.length_c   1.000
_cell.angle_alpha   90.00
_cell.angle_beta   90.00
_cell.angle_gamma   90.00
#
_symmetry.space_group_name_H-M   'P 1'
#
loop_
_entity.id
_entity.type
_entity.pdbx_description
1 polymer ?
#
loop_
_entity_poly.entity_id
_entity_poly.type
_entity_poly.pdbx_seq_one_letter_code
_entity_poly.pdbx_strand_id
1 'polypeptide(L)'
;SEASSQLEILRPTYGPNHPAVVRESAKQKGAKAAILERSQSLLGRPMDLAKISELAVDSGERNGTARESLFRQIVEVQAQKQGLQASGKELTKHISQLENRFKTMTQDALTLQTLERDVRIAETVYSTAFTQLGTAQLAKSASYPKLELITQPSLPSQSAPVKQMRKMAFLGAIAASGLVSLGLFSLWLRPHWQRQRQTIKSNPTTSI
;
A
#
# COMPACT_ATOMS: atom_id res chain seq x y z
N SER A 1 -14.75 -2.94 56.76
CA SER A 1 -15.16 -1.56 57.08
C SER A 1 -15.15 -1.34 58.58
N GLU A 2 -14.53 -0.25 59.04
CA GLU A 2 -14.34 0.09 60.45
C GLU A 2 -15.66 0.24 61.23
N ALA A 3 -16.72 0.78 60.60
CA ALA A 3 -18.03 0.90 61.24
C ALA A 3 -18.68 -0.46 61.55
N SER A 4 -18.42 -1.50 60.73
CA SER A 4 -18.93 -2.85 60.99
C SER A 4 -18.18 -3.52 62.15
N SER A 5 -16.84 -3.38 62.21
CA SER A 5 -16.04 -3.95 63.29
C SER A 5 -16.28 -3.24 64.63
N GLN A 6 -16.44 -1.91 64.62
CA GLN A 6 -16.82 -1.15 65.82
C GLN A 6 -18.22 -1.54 66.30
N LEU A 7 -19.17 -1.78 65.40
CA LEU A 7 -20.50 -2.23 65.78
C LEU A 7 -20.47 -3.62 66.41
N GLU A 8 -19.61 -4.53 65.93
CA GLU A 8 -19.41 -5.87 66.49
C GLU A 8 -18.79 -5.84 67.89
N ILE A 9 -17.89 -4.88 68.16
CA ILE A 9 -17.31 -4.65 69.48
C ILE A 9 -18.32 -4.00 70.44
N LEU A 10 -19.13 -3.05 69.96
CA LEU A 10 -20.05 -2.28 70.79
C LEU A 10 -21.37 -3.00 71.09
N ARG A 11 -21.86 -3.89 70.21
CA ARG A 11 -23.12 -4.65 70.40
C ARG A 11 -23.18 -5.53 71.66
N PRO A 12 -22.12 -6.26 72.05
CA PRO A 12 -22.16 -7.10 73.25
C PRO A 12 -22.03 -6.28 74.55
N THR A 13 -21.36 -5.12 74.50
CA THR A 13 -21.13 -4.27 75.68
C THR A 13 -22.28 -3.28 75.92
N TYR A 14 -22.94 -2.82 74.85
CA TYR A 14 -23.97 -1.80 74.93
C TYR A 14 -25.28 -2.32 74.32
N GLY A 15 -26.40 -2.04 75.01
CA GLY A 15 -27.73 -2.42 74.53
C GLY A 15 -28.09 -1.79 73.17
N PRO A 16 -29.11 -2.32 72.48
CA PRO A 16 -29.46 -1.92 71.11
C PRO A 16 -29.85 -0.43 70.96
N ASN A 17 -30.30 0.20 72.05
CA ASN A 17 -30.71 1.61 72.08
C ASN A 17 -29.59 2.56 72.50
N HIS A 18 -28.36 2.08 72.71
CA HIS A 18 -27.26 2.94 73.11
C HIS A 18 -26.86 3.90 71.98
N PRO A 19 -26.69 5.22 72.22
CA PRO A 19 -26.41 6.21 71.18
C PRO A 19 -25.20 5.88 70.30
N ALA A 20 -24.16 5.26 70.87
CA ALA A 20 -22.99 4.84 70.11
C ALA A 20 -23.29 3.70 69.12
N VAL A 21 -24.12 2.72 69.51
CA VAL A 21 -24.52 1.60 68.63
C VAL A 21 -25.42 2.11 67.50
N VAL A 22 -26.36 3.00 67.82
CA VAL A 22 -27.25 3.63 66.83
C VAL A 22 -26.44 4.40 65.80
N ARG A 23 -25.48 5.21 66.23
CA ARG A 23 -24.61 5.99 65.33
C ARG A 23 -23.79 5.09 64.39
N GLU A 24 -23.13 4.05 64.92
CA GLU A 24 -22.34 3.15 64.08
C GLU A 24 -23.23 2.30 63.16
N SER A 25 -24.45 1.95 63.59
CA SER A 25 -25.42 1.25 62.73
C SER A 25 -25.92 2.14 61.58
N ALA A 26 -26.15 3.43 61.85
CA ALA A 26 -26.55 4.41 60.83
C ALA A 26 -25.43 4.61 59.81
N LYS A 27 -24.18 4.74 60.27
CA LYS A 27 -22.99 4.80 59.39
C LYS A 27 -22.86 3.55 58.52
N GLN A 28 -23.05 2.36 59.09
CA GLN A 28 -23.00 1.11 58.31
C GLN A 28 -24.09 1.07 57.24
N LYS A 29 -25.33 1.44 57.58
CA LYS A 29 -26.45 1.48 56.62
C LYS A 29 -26.21 2.51 55.50
N GLY A 30 -25.74 3.71 55.85
CA GLY A 30 -25.39 4.75 54.89
C GLY A 30 -24.29 4.29 53.92
N ALA A 31 -23.23 3.65 54.44
CA ALA A 31 -22.17 3.10 53.61
C ALA A 31 -22.67 2.00 52.66
N LYS A 32 -23.57 1.10 53.12
CA LYS A 32 -24.18 0.08 52.27
C LYS A 32 -25.05 0.69 51.17
N ALA A 33 -25.84 1.71 51.49
CA ALA A 33 -26.67 2.42 50.51
C ALA A 33 -25.81 3.12 49.45
N ALA A 34 -24.74 3.82 49.87
CA ALA A 34 -23.82 4.49 48.94
C ALA A 34 -23.11 3.51 47.99
N ILE A 35 -22.73 2.32 48.48
CA ILE A 35 -22.15 1.27 47.63
C ILE A 35 -23.16 0.80 46.58
N LEU A 36 -24.41 0.56 46.98
CA LEU A 36 -25.48 0.13 46.06
C LEU A 36 -25.72 1.20 44.97
N GLU A 37 -25.89 2.46 45.37
CA GLU A 37 -26.11 3.57 44.45
C GLU A 37 -24.97 3.72 43.44
N ARG A 38 -23.72 3.70 43.92
CA ARG A 38 -22.54 3.79 43.05
C ARG A 38 -22.43 2.59 42.11
N SER A 39 -22.73 1.38 42.60
CA SER A 39 -22.68 0.16 41.78
C SER A 39 -23.73 0.21 40.66
N GLN A 40 -24.92 0.73 40.94
CA GLN A 40 -25.97 0.90 39.94
C GLN A 40 -25.58 1.93 38.88
N SER A 41 -24.94 3.04 39.28
CA SER A 41 -24.43 4.05 38.35
C SER A 41 -23.34 3.49 37.42
N LEU A 42 -22.41 2.70 37.95
CA LEU A 42 -21.29 2.15 37.17
C LEU A 42 -21.69 0.99 36.25
N LEU A 43 -22.59 0.13 36.70
CA LEU A 43 -22.97 -1.10 35.99
C LEU A 43 -24.27 -0.96 35.18
N GLY A 44 -25.01 0.13 35.38
CA GLY A 44 -26.29 0.41 34.69
C GLY A 44 -27.40 -0.58 35.03
N ARG A 45 -27.28 -1.35 36.11
CA ARG A 45 -28.23 -2.40 36.53
C ARG A 45 -28.38 -2.42 38.05
N PRO A 46 -29.57 -2.75 38.59
CA PRO A 46 -29.73 -2.94 40.03
C PRO A 46 -28.89 -4.12 40.49
N MET A 47 -28.06 -3.89 41.50
CA MET A 47 -27.18 -4.90 42.09
C MET A 47 -27.57 -5.15 43.55
N ASP A 48 -27.33 -6.38 44.00
CA ASP A 48 -27.47 -6.75 45.40
C ASP A 48 -26.09 -6.79 46.09
N LEU A 49 -26.05 -6.54 47.39
CA LEU A 49 -24.82 -6.46 48.17
C LEU A 49 -24.00 -7.76 48.08
N ALA A 50 -24.67 -8.93 48.02
CA ALA A 50 -24.01 -10.23 47.87
C ALA A 50 -23.34 -10.41 46.50
N LYS A 51 -23.98 -9.94 45.43
CA LYS A 51 -23.41 -9.95 44.08
C LYS A 51 -22.24 -8.97 43.94
N ILE A 52 -22.32 -7.83 44.63
CA ILE A 52 -21.21 -6.86 44.66
C ILE A 52 -20.00 -7.47 45.37
N SER A 53 -20.19 -8.24 46.45
CA SER A 53 -19.06 -8.95 47.10
C SER A 53 -18.47 -10.06 46.24
N GLU A 54 -19.26 -10.71 45.38
CA GLU A 54 -18.77 -11.71 44.42
C GLU A 54 -18.00 -11.05 43.26
N LEU A 55 -18.50 -9.91 42.74
CA LEU A 55 -17.83 -9.09 41.73
C LEU A 55 -16.61 -8.35 42.27
N ALA A 56 -16.54 -8.15 43.58
CA ALA A 56 -15.37 -7.64 44.24
C ALA A 56 -14.31 -8.75 44.21
N VAL A 57 -13.70 -8.97 43.02
CA VAL A 57 -12.52 -9.82 42.80
C VAL A 57 -11.61 -9.65 44.00
N ASP A 58 -11.54 -10.68 44.83
CA ASP A 58 -11.08 -10.65 46.21
C ASP A 58 -9.90 -9.69 46.38
N SER A 59 -10.05 -8.68 47.23
CA SER A 59 -8.98 -7.72 47.53
C SER A 59 -8.00 -8.25 48.58
N GLY A 60 -7.95 -9.57 48.78
CA GLY A 60 -6.86 -10.21 49.51
C GLY A 60 -5.53 -10.04 48.80
N GLU A 61 -4.42 -10.04 49.55
CA GLU A 61 -3.04 -9.85 49.06
C GLU A 61 -2.65 -10.78 47.88
N ARG A 62 -3.36 -11.89 47.67
CA ARG A 62 -3.12 -12.84 46.58
C ARG A 62 -3.83 -12.50 45.26
N ASN A 63 -4.89 -11.70 45.30
CA ASN A 63 -5.81 -11.46 44.18
C ASN A 63 -5.76 -10.02 43.64
N GLY A 64 -5.03 -9.11 44.29
CA GLY A 64 -4.68 -7.79 43.74
C GLY A 64 -3.98 -7.86 42.37
N THR A 65 -3.29 -8.97 42.10
CA THR A 65 -2.61 -9.27 40.82
C THR A 65 -3.58 -9.49 39.66
N ALA A 66 -4.76 -10.07 39.90
CA ALA A 66 -5.74 -10.34 38.86
C ALA A 66 -6.38 -9.06 38.32
N ARG A 67 -6.75 -8.12 39.20
CA ARG A 67 -7.27 -6.81 38.79
C ARG A 67 -6.25 -5.99 38.02
N GLU A 68 -4.99 -5.98 38.48
CA GLU A 68 -3.90 -5.32 37.78
C GLU A 68 -3.70 -5.92 36.38
N SER A 69 -3.75 -7.25 36.26
CA SER A 69 -3.64 -7.93 34.96
C SER A 69 -4.78 -7.57 34.00
N LEU A 70 -6.03 -7.50 34.49
CA LEU A 70 -7.18 -7.11 33.69
C LEU A 70 -7.11 -5.65 33.27
N PHE A 71 -6.69 -4.76 34.17
CA PHE A 71 -6.50 -3.35 33.86
C PHE A 71 -5.42 -3.17 32.78
N ARG A 72 -4.28 -3.84 32.93
CA ARG A 72 -3.22 -3.88 31.92
C ARG A 72 -3.75 -4.37 30.57
N GLN A 73 -4.54 -5.45 30.58
CA GLN A 73 -5.14 -6.00 29.35
C GLN A 73 -6.13 -5.03 28.70
N ILE A 74 -6.97 -4.35 29.48
CA ILE A 74 -7.91 -3.34 28.95
C ILE A 74 -7.14 -2.17 28.33
N VAL A 75 -6.11 -1.66 29.01
CA VAL A 75 -5.27 -0.58 28.49
C VAL A 75 -4.56 -1.01 27.21
N GLU A 76 -4.03 -2.23 27.17
CA GLU A 76 -3.37 -2.80 25.98
C GLU A 76 -4.34 -2.92 24.81
N VAL A 77 -5.52 -3.52 25.01
CA VAL A 77 -6.56 -3.65 23.98
C VAL A 77 -7.04 -2.29 23.50
N GLN A 78 -7.18 -1.31 24.40
CA GLN A 78 -7.58 0.05 24.04
C GLN A 78 -6.50 0.74 23.20
N ALA A 79 -5.22 0.59 23.54
CA ALA A 79 -4.10 1.11 22.76
C ALA A 79 -4.04 0.45 21.37
N GLN A 80 -4.20 -0.87 21.30
CA GLN A 80 -4.28 -1.60 20.03
C GLN A 80 -5.44 -1.10 19.17
N LYS A 81 -6.64 -0.97 19.74
CA LYS A 81 -7.82 -0.44 19.04
C LYS A 81 -7.56 0.96 18.47
N GLN A 82 -6.95 1.86 19.26
CA GLN A 82 -6.60 3.19 18.80
C GLN A 82 -5.55 3.15 17.68
N GLY A 83 -4.54 2.29 17.81
CA GLY A 83 -3.53 2.07 16.77
C GLY A 83 -4.14 1.61 15.45
N LEU A 84 -4.99 0.57 15.49
CA LEU A 84 -5.68 0.07 14.29
C LEU A 84 -6.59 1.14 13.67
N GLN A 85 -7.30 1.92 14.49
CA GLN A 85 -8.14 3.01 13.99
C GLN A 85 -7.32 4.12 13.33
N ALA A 86 -6.14 4.46 13.89
CA ALA A 86 -5.23 5.43 13.29
C ALA A 86 -4.70 4.92 11.94
N SER A 87 -4.26 3.66 11.87
CA SER A 87 -3.82 3.03 10.62
C SER A 87 -4.93 2.99 9.56
N GLY A 88 -6.17 2.68 9.96
CA GLY A 88 -7.31 2.70 9.03
C GLY A 88 -7.61 4.09 8.47
N LYS A 89 -7.49 5.14 9.29
CA LYS A 89 -7.64 6.54 8.84
C LYS A 89 -6.53 6.95 7.88
N GLU A 90 -5.30 6.56 8.16
CA GLU A 90 -4.16 6.85 7.31
C GLU A 90 -4.29 6.16 5.94
N LEU A 91 -4.67 4.87 5.94
CA LEU A 91 -4.87 4.14 4.70
C LEU A 91 -5.98 4.77 3.84
N THR A 92 -7.07 5.21 4.48
CA THR A 92 -8.16 5.93 3.81
C THR A 92 -7.65 7.24 3.18
N LYS A 93 -6.81 7.98 3.89
CA LYS A 93 -6.17 9.20 3.36
C LYS A 93 -5.30 8.86 2.15
N HIS A 94 -4.49 7.80 2.21
CA HIS A 94 -3.67 7.38 1.08
C HIS A 94 -4.48 6.95 -0.14
N ILE A 95 -5.58 6.22 0.06
CA ILE A 95 -6.50 5.87 -1.03
C ILE A 95 -7.03 7.14 -1.70
N SER A 96 -7.56 8.10 -0.94
CA SER A 96 -8.08 9.34 -1.53
C SER A 96 -7.01 10.17 -2.28
N GLN A 97 -5.78 10.18 -1.77
CA GLN A 97 -4.66 10.85 -2.45
C GLN A 97 -4.31 10.16 -3.76
N LEU A 98 -4.30 8.83 -3.78
CA LEU A 98 -3.97 8.04 -4.95
C LEU A 98 -5.06 8.14 -6.03
N GLU A 99 -6.33 8.12 -5.62
CA GLU A 99 -7.48 8.36 -6.51
C GLU A 99 -7.41 9.75 -7.16
N ASN A 100 -7.10 10.79 -6.39
CA ASN A 100 -6.92 12.13 -6.93
C ASN A 100 -5.76 12.19 -7.93
N ARG A 101 -4.62 11.58 -7.60
CA ARG A 101 -3.48 11.51 -8.53
C ARG A 101 -3.82 10.74 -9.80
N PHE A 102 -4.53 9.63 -9.69
CA PHE A 102 -4.97 8.84 -10.83
C PHE A 102 -5.90 9.65 -11.75
N LYS A 103 -6.84 10.40 -11.17
CA LYS A 103 -7.72 11.29 -11.91
C LYS A 103 -6.95 12.36 -12.68
N THR A 104 -5.98 13.01 -12.04
CA THR A 104 -5.11 14.01 -12.71
C THR A 104 -4.30 13.37 -13.84
N MET A 105 -3.65 12.23 -13.60
CA MET A 105 -2.89 11.53 -14.64
C MET A 105 -3.75 11.10 -15.83
N THR A 106 -5.00 10.70 -15.57
CA THR A 106 -5.95 10.35 -16.64
C THR A 106 -6.29 11.59 -17.48
N GLN A 107 -6.50 12.73 -16.83
CA GLN A 107 -6.76 13.99 -17.53
C GLN A 107 -5.54 14.42 -18.35
N ASP A 108 -4.34 14.34 -17.78
CA ASP A 108 -3.09 14.64 -18.48
C ASP A 108 -2.90 13.73 -19.70
N ALA A 109 -3.17 12.43 -19.57
CA ALA A 109 -3.09 11.48 -20.66
C ALA A 109 -4.07 11.82 -21.81
N LEU A 110 -5.30 12.24 -21.48
CA LEU A 110 -6.27 12.70 -22.49
C LEU A 110 -5.81 13.96 -23.20
N THR A 111 -5.21 14.91 -22.47
CA THR A 111 -4.65 16.13 -23.09
C THR A 111 -3.49 15.81 -24.02
N LEU A 112 -2.58 14.91 -23.61
CA LEU A 112 -1.47 14.45 -24.43
C LEU A 112 -1.98 13.77 -25.71
N GLN A 113 -2.95 12.86 -25.58
CA GLN A 113 -3.55 12.18 -26.73
C GLN A 113 -4.20 13.16 -27.70
N THR A 114 -4.86 14.20 -27.18
CA THR A 114 -5.47 15.25 -28.01
C THR A 114 -4.39 16.03 -28.76
N LEU A 115 -3.30 16.40 -28.08
CA LEU A 115 -2.20 17.15 -28.67
C LEU A 115 -1.46 16.32 -29.74
N GLU A 116 -1.21 15.04 -29.49
CA GLU A 116 -0.62 14.12 -30.48
C GLU A 116 -1.50 13.96 -31.73
N ARG A 117 -2.82 13.87 -31.54
CA ARG A 117 -3.78 13.82 -32.65
C ARG A 117 -3.71 15.10 -33.48
N ASP A 118 -3.65 16.27 -32.84
CA ASP A 118 -3.58 17.56 -33.55
C ASP A 118 -2.26 17.71 -34.33
N VAL A 119 -1.13 17.26 -33.77
CA VAL A 119 0.16 17.21 -34.49
C VAL A 119 0.06 16.32 -35.73
N ARG A 120 -0.53 15.12 -35.60
CA ARG A 120 -0.69 14.19 -36.74
C ARG A 120 -1.57 14.78 -37.85
N ILE A 121 -2.63 15.48 -37.47
CA ILE A 121 -3.50 16.18 -38.44
C ILE A 121 -2.72 17.28 -39.16
N ALA A 122 -1.96 18.10 -38.43
CA ALA A 122 -1.15 19.15 -39.02
C ALA A 122 -0.08 18.60 -39.98
N GLU A 123 0.60 17.51 -39.62
CA GLU A 123 1.58 16.84 -40.48
C GLU A 123 0.94 16.28 -41.76
N THR A 124 -0.25 15.68 -41.65
CA THR A 124 -0.98 15.13 -42.78
C THR A 124 -1.44 16.25 -43.73
N VAL A 125 -1.97 17.34 -43.19
CA VAL A 125 -2.37 18.53 -43.97
C VAL A 125 -1.16 19.17 -44.63
N TYR A 126 -0.05 19.32 -43.91
CA TYR A 126 1.20 19.86 -44.46
C TYR A 126 1.74 18.99 -45.61
N SER A 127 1.80 17.68 -45.41
CA SER A 127 2.26 16.72 -46.43
C SER A 127 1.37 16.74 -47.67
N THR A 128 0.06 16.88 -47.48
CA THR A 128 -0.93 17.00 -48.55
C THR A 128 -0.79 18.31 -49.31
N ALA A 129 -0.62 19.43 -48.60
CA ALA A 129 -0.36 20.73 -49.23
C ALA A 129 0.97 20.73 -50.00
N PHE A 130 2.03 20.13 -49.44
CA PHE A 130 3.33 20.01 -50.10
C PHE A 130 3.26 19.16 -51.37
N THR A 131 2.54 18.04 -51.34
CA THR A 131 2.33 17.20 -52.54
C THR A 131 1.46 17.90 -53.58
N GLN A 132 0.43 18.65 -53.18
CA GLN A 132 -0.36 19.49 -54.10
C GLN A 132 0.49 20.59 -54.76
N LEU A 133 1.39 21.24 -54.01
CA LEU A 133 2.33 22.21 -54.58
C LEU A 133 3.32 21.57 -55.56
N GLY A 134 3.88 20.41 -55.20
CA GLY A 134 4.78 19.65 -56.07
C GLY A 134 4.10 19.17 -57.37
N THR A 135 2.87 18.66 -57.26
CA THR A 135 2.06 18.24 -58.43
C THR A 135 1.64 19.41 -59.30
N ALA A 136 1.27 20.56 -58.72
CA ALA A 136 0.97 21.77 -59.50
C ALA A 136 2.19 22.27 -60.29
N GLN A 137 3.40 22.20 -59.72
CA GLN A 137 4.63 22.57 -60.41
C GLN A 137 5.01 21.57 -61.53
N LEU A 138 4.77 20.28 -61.31
CA LEU A 138 4.94 19.24 -62.33
C LEU A 138 3.90 19.38 -63.46
N ALA A 139 2.64 19.68 -63.16
CA ALA A 139 1.58 19.89 -64.15
C ALA A 139 1.89 21.07 -65.09
N LYS A 140 2.46 22.17 -64.57
CA LYS A 140 2.95 23.31 -65.39
C LYS A 140 4.09 22.92 -66.34
N SER A 141 4.84 21.86 -66.02
CA SER A 141 5.96 21.35 -66.82
C SER A 141 5.57 20.19 -67.74
N ALA A 142 4.36 19.63 -67.58
CA ALA A 142 3.85 18.48 -68.34
C ALA A 142 3.13 18.87 -69.66
N SER A 143 2.99 20.17 -69.97
CA SER A 143 2.41 20.63 -71.25
C SER A 143 3.22 20.24 -72.50
N TYR A 144 4.38 19.60 -72.34
CA TYR A 144 5.14 19.00 -73.44
C TYR A 144 5.29 17.50 -73.19
N PRO A 145 4.47 16.64 -73.82
CA PRO A 145 4.69 15.20 -73.76
C PRO A 145 6.06 14.89 -74.38
N LYS A 146 6.89 14.15 -73.65
CA LYS A 146 8.14 13.59 -74.18
C LYS A 146 7.79 12.69 -75.36
N LEU A 147 8.16 13.10 -76.57
CA LEU A 147 8.22 12.19 -77.71
C LEU A 147 9.29 11.15 -77.37
N GLU A 148 8.85 9.95 -77.01
CA GLU A 148 9.71 8.81 -76.74
C GLU A 148 10.19 8.28 -78.09
N LEU A 149 11.43 8.65 -78.47
CA LEU A 149 12.07 8.09 -79.66
C LEU A 149 12.34 6.60 -79.41
N ILE A 150 11.73 5.77 -80.25
CA ILE A 150 11.95 4.33 -80.31
C ILE A 150 13.40 4.07 -80.77
N THR A 151 14.30 3.76 -79.85
CA THR A 151 15.66 3.29 -80.19
C THR A 151 15.81 1.80 -79.89
N GLN A 152 16.53 1.09 -80.77
CA GLN A 152 16.68 -0.37 -80.79
C GLN A 152 17.36 -0.94 -79.52
N PRO A 153 17.02 -2.20 -79.15
CA PRO A 153 17.52 -2.82 -77.91
C PRO A 153 18.98 -3.26 -78.06
N SER A 154 19.86 -2.78 -77.18
CA SER A 154 21.25 -3.23 -77.10
C SER A 154 21.39 -4.47 -76.22
N LEU A 155 22.18 -5.45 -76.68
CA LEU A 155 22.43 -6.74 -76.03
C LEU A 155 22.97 -6.60 -74.58
N PRO A 156 22.65 -7.55 -73.68
CA PRO A 156 23.09 -7.49 -72.30
C PRO A 156 24.55 -7.93 -72.19
N SER A 157 25.44 -6.99 -71.88
CA SER A 157 26.81 -7.32 -71.47
C SER A 157 26.78 -7.99 -70.08
N GLN A 158 27.16 -9.26 -70.09
CA GLN A 158 27.58 -10.11 -68.98
C GLN A 158 27.82 -9.45 -67.60
N SER A 159 27.21 -10.07 -66.58
CA SER A 159 27.88 -10.41 -65.32
C SER A 159 28.24 -9.28 -64.34
N ALA A 160 27.52 -8.15 -64.34
CA ALA A 160 27.67 -7.14 -63.28
C ALA A 160 26.94 -7.45 -61.95
N PRO A 161 25.69 -7.97 -61.91
CA PRO A 161 24.91 -7.99 -60.66
C PRO A 161 25.38 -9.06 -59.66
N VAL A 162 25.93 -10.18 -60.14
CA VAL A 162 26.33 -11.31 -59.29
C VAL A 162 27.52 -10.96 -58.39
N LYS A 163 28.44 -10.11 -58.87
CA LYS A 163 29.65 -9.71 -58.12
C LYS A 163 29.31 -8.78 -56.95
N GLN A 164 28.30 -7.92 -57.10
CA GLN A 164 27.83 -7.01 -56.06
C GLN A 164 27.05 -7.75 -54.97
N MET A 165 26.14 -8.63 -55.36
CA MET A 165 25.36 -9.45 -54.43
C MET A 165 26.24 -10.36 -53.57
N ARG A 166 27.32 -10.92 -54.14
CA ARG A 166 28.27 -11.75 -53.39
C ARG A 166 28.98 -10.96 -52.28
N LYS A 167 29.30 -9.68 -52.51
CA LYS A 167 29.91 -8.82 -51.48
C LYS A 167 28.95 -8.51 -50.33
N MET A 168 27.68 -8.23 -50.61
CA MET A 168 26.65 -8.01 -49.57
C MET A 168 26.38 -9.28 -48.75
N ALA A 169 26.38 -10.46 -49.39
CA ALA A 169 26.19 -11.72 -48.69
C ALA A 169 27.31 -12.01 -47.67
N PHE A 170 28.58 -11.74 -48.03
CA PHE A 170 29.70 -11.92 -47.09
C PHE A 170 29.65 -10.94 -45.92
N LEU A 171 29.22 -9.69 -46.16
CA LEU A 171 29.04 -8.70 -45.08
C LEU A 171 27.94 -9.10 -44.11
N GLY A 172 26.81 -9.61 -44.63
CA GLY A 172 25.71 -10.13 -43.81
C GLY A 172 26.13 -11.34 -42.96
N ALA A 173 26.92 -12.26 -43.53
CA ALA A 173 27.40 -13.45 -42.82
C ALA A 173 28.32 -13.10 -41.64
N ILE A 174 29.22 -12.12 -41.80
CA ILE A 174 30.12 -11.67 -40.72
C ILE A 174 29.32 -11.02 -39.59
N ALA A 175 28.36 -10.16 -39.93
CA ALA A 175 27.51 -9.49 -38.94
C ALA A 175 26.66 -10.50 -38.14
N ALA A 176 26.06 -11.48 -38.83
CA ALA A 176 25.26 -12.52 -38.18
C ALA A 176 26.11 -13.40 -37.24
N SER A 177 27.32 -13.80 -37.65
CA SER A 177 28.23 -14.60 -36.83
C SER A 177 28.64 -13.86 -35.53
N GLY A 178 28.94 -12.56 -35.63
CA GLY A 178 29.25 -11.73 -34.46
C GLY A 178 28.09 -11.64 -33.46
N LEU A 179 26.87 -11.48 -33.97
CA LEU A 179 25.68 -11.35 -33.13
C LEU A 179 25.34 -12.67 -32.39
N VAL A 180 25.49 -13.81 -33.07
CA VAL A 180 25.33 -15.14 -32.46
C VAL A 180 26.41 -15.41 -31.40
N SER A 181 27.67 -15.05 -31.69
CA SER A 181 28.79 -15.21 -30.75
C SER A 181 28.59 -14.38 -29.48
N LEU A 182 28.17 -13.11 -29.61
CA LEU A 182 27.84 -12.27 -28.46
C LEU A 182 26.66 -12.82 -27.64
N GLY A 183 25.61 -13.29 -28.31
CA GLY A 183 24.45 -13.89 -27.64
C GLY A 183 24.83 -15.10 -26.80
N LEU A 184 25.67 -15.99 -27.36
CA LEU A 184 26.15 -17.18 -26.66
C LEU A 184 27.10 -16.80 -25.50
N PHE A 185 27.96 -15.82 -25.70
CA PHE A 185 28.86 -15.29 -24.67
C PHE A 185 28.08 -14.68 -23.49
N SER A 186 27.04 -13.89 -23.77
CA SER A 186 26.16 -13.33 -22.73
C SER A 186 25.44 -14.41 -21.92
N LEU A 187 25.06 -15.52 -22.56
CA LEU A 187 24.41 -16.66 -21.89
C LEU A 187 25.39 -17.40 -20.97
N TRP A 188 26.64 -17.55 -21.40
CA TRP A 188 27.71 -18.12 -20.59
C TRP A 188 28.08 -17.23 -19.40
N LEU A 189 27.95 -15.91 -19.55
CA LEU A 189 28.14 -14.98 -18.44
C LEU A 189 27.00 -15.06 -17.39
N ARG A 190 25.83 -15.62 -17.68
CA ARG A 190 24.72 -15.66 -16.70
C ARG A 190 25.00 -16.46 -15.40
N PRO A 191 25.59 -17.67 -15.44
CA PRO A 191 25.84 -18.45 -14.21
C PRO A 191 26.99 -17.93 -13.32
N HIS A 192 28.01 -17.24 -13.84
CA HIS A 192 29.11 -16.74 -12.99
C HIS A 192 28.68 -15.53 -12.12
N TRP A 193 27.83 -14.64 -12.65
CA TRP A 193 27.23 -13.55 -11.85
C TRP A 193 26.25 -14.07 -10.79
N GLN A 194 25.54 -15.18 -11.06
CA GLN A 194 24.62 -15.79 -10.08
C GLN A 194 25.36 -16.47 -8.93
N ARG A 195 26.53 -17.07 -9.16
CA ARG A 195 27.37 -17.63 -8.08
C ARG A 195 27.91 -16.56 -7.12
N GLN A 196 28.32 -15.39 -7.63
CA GLN A 196 28.78 -14.28 -6.77
C GLN A 196 27.68 -13.68 -5.88
N ARG A 197 26.40 -13.75 -6.28
CA ARG A 197 25.29 -13.29 -5.44
C ARG A 197 24.92 -14.27 -4.32
N GLN A 198 25.29 -15.55 -4.43
CA GLN A 198 25.02 -16.54 -3.38
C GLN A 198 26.08 -16.50 -2.27
N THR A 199 27.34 -16.18 -2.59
CA THR A 199 28.41 -16.06 -1.58
C THR A 199 28.28 -14.85 -0.66
N ILE A 200 27.45 -13.85 -1.02
CA ILE A 200 27.16 -12.69 -0.16
C ILE A 200 26.02 -13.00 0.83
N LYS A 201 25.18 -14.01 0.56
CA LYS A 201 24.03 -14.37 1.44
C LYS A 201 24.36 -15.42 2.50
N SER A 202 25.55 -16.01 2.51
CA SER A 202 25.90 -17.13 3.40
C SER A 202 26.98 -16.81 4.45
N ASN A 203 27.02 -15.57 4.96
CA ASN A 203 27.77 -15.28 6.20
C ASN A 203 26.78 -15.20 7.38
N PRO A 204 26.44 -16.33 8.06
CA PRO A 204 25.94 -16.26 9.41
C PRO A 204 27.13 -15.97 10.35
N THR A 205 26.96 -14.90 11.12
CA THR A 205 27.77 -14.47 12.26
C THR A 205 28.02 -15.61 13.26
N THR A 206 29.29 -15.92 13.51
CA THR A 206 29.77 -16.69 14.68
C THR A 206 30.63 -15.77 15.55
N SER A 207 30.09 -15.41 16.72
CA SER A 207 30.69 -14.83 17.94
C SER A 207 29.60 -13.93 18.54
N ILE A 208 29.06 -14.11 19.74
CA ILE A 208 29.57 -14.53 21.06
C ILE A 208 28.43 -15.26 21.78
#